data_AF-A0A2H5ZEU3-F1
#
_entry.id   AF-A0A2H5ZEU3-F1
#
_cell.length_a   1.000
_cell.length_b   1.000
_cell.length_c   1.000
_cell.angle_alpha   90.00
_cell.angle_beta   90.00
_cell.angle_gamma   90.00
#
_symmetry.space_group_name_H-M   'P 1'
#
loop_
_entity.id
_entity.type
_entity.pdbx_description
1 polymer ?
#
loop_
_entity_poly.entity_id
_entity_poly.type
_entity_poly.pdbx_seq_one_letter_code
_entity_poly.pdbx_strand_id
1 'polypeptide(L)'
;MDDLGLTPNALAVLRHRYLRKDAEGRVIETPEELFRRVAAAVALAEERFRPQERTRWEAAFYEAMAGRWFLPNSPTLMNAGTAIGQLSACFVLPVPDSIPGIFGAVAEMAIIHQTGGGTGFSFSRLRPAGDVVAETGGVASGPVSFMRVFDVATDVIKQGGRRRGANMGVLAVEHPDIETFVTVKDDRTALTNFNLSVAVSDAFMEAIERGTEFPLVNPRTGERVRTVDARELWELICQAAWRNGDPGLLFIDEVNRHNPTPEAGRIEATNPCGEQPLLPYESCNLGSINLARLAEGGAFDWQRLDELVQLAVRFLDDVIEVNRFPLPAIAEMTKANRKIGLGVMGFADALIELGIPYDSDEALSFAERLMERIAQGAREASALLARERGPFPNFERSVWKARGLPPLRNATVTTVAPTGTISIIAGTSSGIEPLFALAYHRTVLDGQDLPEVNQLFVRALRREGLDPEAVLKRVEATGSVRNVAEVPEHIRRLFPVALDLEPAWHVRMQAAFQRHTDNAVSKTVNLPSNASVEAVREVFRLAYELGCKGITVFRYGCRGEQVLELGRVPSFVAGERAVAHAEFTGECRICST
;
A
#
# COMPACT_ATOMS: atom_id res chain seq x y z
N MET A 1 -13.76 -12.04 -25.08
CA MET A 1 -13.60 -11.71 -23.63
C MET A 1 -12.36 -10.88 -23.34
N ASP A 2 -11.44 -10.66 -24.29
CA ASP A 2 -10.50 -9.53 -24.23
C ASP A 2 -10.95 -8.50 -25.27
N ASP A 3 -11.56 -7.42 -24.79
CA ASP A 3 -12.10 -6.31 -25.56
C ASP A 3 -11.23 -5.05 -25.46
N LEU A 4 -10.19 -5.06 -24.61
CA LEU A 4 -9.34 -3.90 -24.31
C LEU A 4 -7.83 -4.14 -24.52
N GLY A 5 -7.43 -5.31 -25.03
CA GLY A 5 -6.02 -5.66 -25.25
C GLY A 5 -5.26 -5.75 -23.93
N LEU A 6 -5.83 -6.46 -22.96
CA LEU A 6 -5.24 -6.69 -21.65
C LEU A 6 -4.31 -7.91 -21.67
N THR A 7 -3.33 -7.92 -20.77
CA THR A 7 -2.41 -9.08 -20.67
C THR A 7 -3.18 -10.31 -20.14
N PRO A 8 -2.73 -11.54 -20.44
CA PRO A 8 -3.33 -12.75 -19.88
C PRO A 8 -3.44 -12.71 -18.34
N ASN A 9 -2.43 -12.18 -17.67
CA ASN A 9 -2.41 -12.07 -16.20
C ASN A 9 -3.43 -11.05 -15.70
N ALA A 10 -3.59 -9.92 -16.38
CA ALA A 10 -4.64 -8.95 -16.08
C ALA A 10 -6.03 -9.61 -16.20
N LEU A 11 -6.28 -10.34 -17.30
CA LEU A 11 -7.55 -11.03 -17.52
C LEU A 11 -7.82 -12.11 -16.45
N ALA A 12 -6.81 -12.89 -16.06
CA ALA A 12 -6.93 -13.87 -14.99
C ALA A 12 -7.31 -13.23 -13.65
N VAL A 13 -6.60 -12.15 -13.27
CA VAL A 13 -6.89 -11.37 -12.06
C VAL A 13 -8.30 -10.78 -12.09
N LEU A 14 -8.71 -10.20 -13.23
CA LEU A 14 -10.04 -9.62 -13.41
C LEU A 14 -11.14 -10.67 -13.24
N ARG A 15 -11.03 -11.83 -13.92
CA ARG A 15 -12.02 -12.93 -13.82
C ARG A 15 -12.12 -13.49 -12.41
N HIS A 16 -11.00 -13.63 -11.71
CA HIS A 16 -11.00 -14.23 -10.38
C HIS A 16 -11.64 -13.27 -9.35
N ARG A 17 -11.33 -11.97 -9.41
CA ARG A 17 -11.60 -11.03 -8.31
C ARG A 17 -12.59 -9.89 -8.61
N TYR A 18 -12.71 -9.44 -9.86
CA TYR A 18 -13.32 -8.14 -10.18
C TYR A 18 -14.59 -8.25 -11.02
N LEU A 19 -14.57 -9.12 -12.04
CA LEU A 19 -15.71 -9.29 -12.94
C LEU A 19 -16.88 -9.91 -12.17
N ARG A 20 -18.08 -9.38 -12.39
CA ARG A 20 -19.30 -9.94 -11.81
C ARG A 20 -19.51 -11.38 -12.22
N LYS A 21 -20.06 -12.14 -11.28
CA LYS A 21 -20.43 -13.54 -11.44
C LYS A 21 -21.91 -13.71 -11.13
N ASP A 22 -22.57 -14.63 -11.83
CA ASP A 22 -23.93 -15.04 -11.52
C ASP A 22 -23.99 -15.94 -10.27
N ALA A 23 -25.18 -16.44 -9.93
CA ALA A 23 -25.39 -17.30 -8.77
C ALA A 23 -24.64 -18.64 -8.88
N GLU A 24 -24.36 -19.09 -10.11
CA GLU A 24 -23.59 -20.30 -10.42
C GLU A 24 -22.07 -20.04 -10.48
N GLY A 25 -21.63 -18.80 -10.24
CA GLY A 25 -20.22 -18.44 -10.23
C GLY A 25 -19.60 -18.19 -11.62
N ARG A 26 -20.40 -18.19 -12.68
CA ARG A 26 -19.94 -17.92 -14.05
C ARG A 26 -19.73 -16.43 -14.24
N VAL A 27 -18.64 -16.05 -14.91
CA VAL A 27 -18.34 -14.64 -15.20
C VAL A 27 -19.35 -14.10 -16.22
N ILE A 28 -20.04 -13.01 -15.88
CA ILE A 28 -21.10 -12.36 -16.68
C ILE A 28 -20.80 -10.90 -17.04
N GLU A 29 -19.57 -10.45 -16.80
CA GLU A 29 -19.14 -9.07 -17.06
C GLU A 29 -17.80 -9.11 -17.80
N THR A 30 -17.65 -8.31 -18.84
CA THR A 30 -16.37 -8.10 -19.54
C THR A 30 -15.54 -7.00 -18.88
N PRO A 31 -14.22 -6.91 -19.17
CA PRO A 31 -13.40 -5.79 -18.72
C PRO A 31 -13.94 -4.41 -19.12
N GLU A 32 -14.46 -4.25 -20.34
CA GLU A 32 -15.13 -3.01 -20.75
C GLU A 32 -16.35 -2.71 -19.88
N GLU A 33 -17.23 -3.69 -19.68
CA GLU A 33 -18.45 -3.54 -18.86
C GLU A 33 -18.11 -3.19 -17.40
N LEU A 34 -17.06 -3.78 -16.83
CA LEU A 34 -16.52 -3.42 -15.52
C LEU A 34 -16.18 -1.93 -15.45
N PHE A 35 -15.39 -1.41 -16.40
CA PHE A 35 -14.99 0.00 -16.37
C PHE A 35 -16.16 0.95 -16.64
N ARG A 36 -17.10 0.58 -17.54
CA ARG A 36 -18.34 1.34 -17.76
C ARG A 36 -19.17 1.41 -16.50
N ARG A 37 -19.37 0.28 -15.80
CA ARG A 37 -20.08 0.23 -14.52
C ARG A 37 -19.45 1.16 -13.49
N VAL A 38 -18.12 1.08 -13.32
CA VAL A 38 -17.42 1.90 -12.33
C VAL A 38 -17.56 3.38 -12.67
N ALA A 39 -17.35 3.77 -13.93
CA ALA A 39 -17.48 5.14 -14.39
C ALA A 39 -18.88 5.69 -14.17
N ALA A 40 -19.92 4.95 -14.59
CA ALA A 40 -21.32 5.34 -14.43
C ALA A 40 -21.70 5.48 -12.96
N ALA A 41 -21.26 4.56 -12.10
CA ALA A 41 -21.57 4.59 -10.68
C ALA A 41 -20.89 5.75 -9.95
N VAL A 42 -19.65 6.09 -10.28
CA VAL A 42 -18.92 7.22 -9.66
C VAL A 42 -19.48 8.55 -10.15
N ALA A 43 -19.78 8.67 -11.45
CA ALA A 43 -20.36 9.88 -12.03
C ALA A 43 -21.76 10.26 -11.47
N LEU A 44 -22.45 9.35 -10.75
CA LEU A 44 -23.67 9.68 -10.02
C LEU A 44 -23.46 10.79 -8.98
N ALA A 45 -22.24 10.97 -8.47
CA ALA A 45 -21.90 12.10 -7.60
C ALA A 45 -22.27 13.45 -8.24
N GLU A 46 -22.10 13.56 -9.57
CA GLU A 46 -22.35 14.80 -10.32
C GLU A 46 -23.82 15.18 -10.35
N GLU A 47 -24.77 14.25 -10.16
CA GLU A 47 -26.20 14.59 -10.09
C GLU A 47 -26.51 15.58 -8.97
N ARG A 48 -25.69 15.60 -7.91
CA ARG A 48 -25.86 16.53 -6.79
C ARG A 48 -25.30 17.92 -7.06
N PHE A 49 -24.25 18.02 -7.88
CA PHE A 49 -23.46 19.26 -8.02
C PHE A 49 -23.57 19.86 -9.42
N ARG A 50 -23.45 19.04 -10.47
CA ARG A 50 -23.53 19.42 -11.88
C ARG A 50 -24.20 18.33 -12.74
N PRO A 51 -25.52 18.14 -12.64
CA PRO A 51 -26.24 17.09 -13.38
C PRO A 51 -25.97 17.11 -14.89
N GLN A 52 -25.81 18.30 -15.47
CA GLN A 52 -25.55 18.52 -16.89
C GLN A 52 -24.16 18.04 -17.34
N GLU A 53 -23.20 17.88 -16.41
CA GLU A 53 -21.85 17.40 -16.71
C GLU A 53 -21.68 15.89 -16.44
N ARG A 54 -22.69 15.22 -15.88
CA ARG A 54 -22.61 13.78 -15.54
C ARG A 54 -22.11 12.93 -16.69
N THR A 55 -22.74 13.02 -17.87
CA THR A 55 -22.38 12.20 -19.03
C THR A 55 -20.95 12.47 -19.51
N ARG A 56 -20.48 13.72 -19.38
CA ARG A 56 -19.10 14.10 -19.71
C ARG A 56 -18.11 13.43 -18.76
N TRP A 57 -18.36 13.50 -17.45
CA TRP A 57 -17.48 12.90 -16.45
C TRP A 57 -17.50 11.37 -16.51
N GLU A 58 -18.67 10.76 -16.71
CA GLU A 58 -18.79 9.32 -16.95
C GLU A 58 -17.92 8.87 -18.13
N ALA A 59 -18.00 9.56 -19.27
CA ALA A 59 -17.16 9.24 -20.43
C ALA A 59 -15.67 9.40 -20.12
N ALA A 60 -15.28 10.51 -19.49
CA ALA A 60 -13.88 10.78 -19.15
C ALA A 60 -13.30 9.75 -18.16
N PHE A 61 -14.08 9.35 -17.14
CA PHE A 61 -13.69 8.32 -16.18
C PHE A 61 -13.53 6.95 -16.86
N TYR A 62 -14.46 6.59 -17.74
CA TYR A 62 -14.36 5.36 -18.52
C TYR A 62 -13.11 5.36 -19.40
N GLU A 63 -12.87 6.42 -20.17
CA GLU A 63 -11.71 6.55 -21.04
C GLU A 63 -10.39 6.43 -20.25
N ALA A 64 -10.29 7.11 -19.09
CA ALA A 64 -9.12 7.06 -18.23
C ALA A 64 -8.78 5.62 -17.77
N MET A 65 -9.80 4.84 -17.39
CA MET A 65 -9.64 3.45 -16.95
C MET A 65 -9.41 2.48 -18.11
N ALA A 66 -10.19 2.58 -19.19
CA ALA A 66 -10.08 1.72 -20.36
C ALA A 66 -8.72 1.88 -21.06
N GLY A 67 -8.20 3.11 -21.13
CA GLY A 67 -6.84 3.38 -21.61
C GLY A 67 -5.73 3.06 -20.61
N ARG A 68 -6.08 2.65 -19.38
CA ARG A 68 -5.15 2.33 -18.29
C ARG A 68 -4.24 3.50 -17.89
N TRP A 69 -4.70 4.73 -18.09
CA TRP A 69 -4.00 5.95 -17.64
C TRP A 69 -4.20 6.20 -16.15
N PHE A 70 -5.36 5.80 -15.61
CA PHE A 70 -5.69 5.88 -14.20
C PHE A 70 -6.53 4.68 -13.79
N LEU A 71 -6.25 4.09 -12.63
CA LEU A 71 -7.10 3.06 -12.03
C LEU A 71 -7.37 3.38 -10.56
N PRO A 72 -8.63 3.27 -10.08
CA PRO A 72 -8.94 3.38 -8.66
C PRO A 72 -8.55 2.11 -7.90
N ASN A 73 -8.54 2.19 -6.57
CA ASN A 73 -8.26 1.04 -5.72
C ASN A 73 -9.22 -0.14 -5.96
N SER A 74 -8.80 -1.34 -5.56
CA SER A 74 -9.56 -2.57 -5.78
C SER A 74 -11.02 -2.53 -5.29
N PRO A 75 -11.36 -2.03 -4.08
CA PRO A 75 -12.75 -1.93 -3.63
C PRO A 75 -13.66 -1.14 -4.58
N THR A 76 -13.20 -0.01 -5.12
CA THR A 76 -13.95 0.75 -6.13
C THR A 76 -14.25 -0.10 -7.36
N LEU A 77 -13.26 -0.80 -7.93
CA LEU A 77 -13.46 -1.68 -9.09
C LEU A 77 -14.45 -2.82 -8.77
N MET A 78 -14.30 -3.44 -7.60
CA MET A 78 -15.12 -4.57 -7.15
C MET A 78 -16.58 -4.18 -6.86
N ASN A 79 -16.79 -3.02 -6.23
CA ASN A 79 -18.04 -2.73 -5.53
C ASN A 79 -18.85 -1.58 -6.14
N ALA A 80 -18.27 -0.71 -6.98
CA ALA A 80 -19.01 0.39 -7.60
C ALA A 80 -20.20 -0.12 -8.43
N GLY A 81 -21.38 0.46 -8.20
CA GLY A 81 -22.63 0.05 -8.85
C GLY A 81 -23.18 -1.30 -8.38
N THR A 82 -22.64 -1.92 -7.31
CA THR A 82 -23.17 -3.15 -6.69
C THR A 82 -23.98 -2.82 -5.42
N ALA A 83 -24.63 -3.83 -4.84
CA ALA A 83 -25.33 -3.68 -3.56
C ALA A 83 -24.38 -3.36 -2.39
N ILE A 84 -23.14 -3.88 -2.40
CA ILE A 84 -22.13 -3.64 -1.36
C ILE A 84 -21.77 -2.15 -1.32
N GLY A 85 -21.39 -1.57 -2.47
CA GLY A 85 -21.19 -0.13 -2.64
C GLY A 85 -20.10 0.53 -1.78
N GLN A 86 -19.31 -0.24 -1.03
CA GLN A 86 -18.17 0.27 -0.25
C GLN A 86 -16.94 0.41 -1.16
N LEU A 87 -16.36 1.61 -1.26
CA LEU A 87 -15.36 1.95 -2.30
C LEU A 87 -13.96 2.31 -1.77
N SER A 88 -13.79 2.50 -0.47
CA SER A 88 -12.51 2.84 0.17
C SER A 88 -11.67 1.59 0.45
N ALA A 89 -10.35 1.67 0.29
CA ALA A 89 -9.45 0.57 0.64
C ALA A 89 -8.93 0.60 2.08
N CYS A 90 -8.83 1.79 2.66
CA CYS A 90 -8.02 2.01 3.86
C CYS A 90 -8.88 2.58 4.99
N PHE A 91 -8.71 2.01 6.19
CA PHE A 91 -9.43 2.38 7.41
C PHE A 91 -8.51 2.33 8.61
N VAL A 92 -8.73 3.18 9.60
CA VAL A 92 -8.14 3.06 10.95
C VAL A 92 -9.25 3.08 11.99
N LEU A 93 -9.22 2.13 12.91
CA LEU A 93 -10.16 2.03 14.03
C LEU A 93 -9.43 2.22 15.36
N PRO A 94 -10.03 2.92 16.34
CA PRO A 94 -9.48 2.98 17.69
C PRO A 94 -9.64 1.63 18.40
N VAL A 95 -8.76 1.36 19.37
CA VAL A 95 -8.90 0.23 20.29
C VAL A 95 -8.96 0.78 21.72
N PRO A 96 -10.16 1.05 22.26
CA PRO A 96 -10.30 1.56 23.63
C PRO A 96 -9.88 0.52 24.68
N ASP A 97 -9.33 0.96 25.81
CA ASP A 97 -8.89 0.10 26.93
C ASP A 97 -10.05 -0.42 27.79
N SER A 98 -10.97 -1.16 27.16
CA SER A 98 -12.08 -1.85 27.82
C SER A 98 -12.51 -3.06 27.00
N ILE A 99 -13.08 -4.09 27.65
CA ILE A 99 -13.58 -5.28 26.94
C ILE A 99 -14.65 -4.91 25.89
N PRO A 100 -15.67 -4.07 26.17
CA PRO A 100 -16.61 -3.64 25.14
C PRO A 100 -15.94 -2.87 24.00
N GLY A 101 -14.92 -2.05 24.28
CA GLY A 101 -14.17 -1.32 23.27
C GLY A 101 -13.35 -2.24 22.36
N ILE A 102 -12.62 -3.19 22.95
CA ILE A 102 -11.78 -4.16 22.22
C ILE A 102 -12.65 -5.02 21.30
N PHE A 103 -13.69 -5.66 21.83
CA PHE A 103 -14.55 -6.52 21.02
C PHE A 103 -15.46 -5.73 20.07
N GLY A 104 -15.79 -4.49 20.41
CA GLY A 104 -16.43 -3.54 19.49
C GLY A 104 -15.55 -3.31 18.26
N ALA A 105 -14.27 -3.00 18.45
CA ALA A 105 -13.32 -2.82 17.35
C ALA A 105 -13.13 -4.11 16.51
N VAL A 106 -13.16 -5.30 17.12
CA VAL A 106 -13.16 -6.58 16.39
C VAL A 106 -14.41 -6.74 15.51
N ALA A 107 -15.59 -6.41 16.03
CA ALA A 107 -16.85 -6.48 15.28
C ALA A 107 -16.86 -5.48 14.11
N GLU A 108 -16.43 -4.24 14.36
CA GLU A 108 -16.29 -3.19 13.35
C GLU A 108 -15.29 -3.58 12.26
N MET A 109 -14.13 -4.13 12.64
CA MET A 109 -13.16 -4.71 11.70
C MET A 109 -13.81 -5.76 10.79
N ALA A 110 -14.60 -6.67 11.38
CA ALA A 110 -15.21 -7.75 10.62
C ALA A 110 -16.15 -7.24 9.52
N ILE A 111 -16.94 -6.20 9.82
CA ILE A 111 -17.83 -5.55 8.85
C ILE A 111 -17.01 -4.90 7.73
N ILE A 112 -15.90 -4.22 8.06
CA ILE A 112 -15.03 -3.59 7.07
C ILE A 112 -14.41 -4.64 6.14
N HIS A 113 -13.84 -5.71 6.71
CA HIS A 113 -13.20 -6.78 5.94
C HIS A 113 -14.17 -7.52 5.03
N GLN A 114 -15.42 -7.74 5.48
CA GLN A 114 -16.49 -8.34 4.66
C GLN A 114 -16.69 -7.58 3.34
N THR A 115 -16.48 -6.26 3.35
CA THR A 115 -16.64 -5.40 2.17
C THR A 115 -15.36 -5.18 1.36
N GLY A 116 -14.23 -5.74 1.79
CA GLY A 116 -12.94 -5.70 1.09
C GLY A 116 -11.97 -4.60 1.53
N GLY A 117 -12.27 -3.92 2.64
CA GLY A 117 -11.39 -2.92 3.26
C GLY A 117 -10.29 -3.54 4.13
N GLY A 118 -9.16 -2.85 4.25
CA GLY A 118 -8.09 -3.17 5.19
C GLY A 118 -8.07 -2.21 6.38
N THR A 119 -7.73 -2.70 7.57
CA THR A 119 -7.86 -1.94 8.83
C THR A 119 -6.53 -1.75 9.54
N GLY A 120 -6.31 -0.57 10.07
CA GLY A 120 -5.22 -0.27 10.99
C GLY A 120 -5.70 -0.03 12.41
N PHE A 121 -4.85 -0.37 13.37
CA PHE A 121 -5.12 -0.23 14.79
C PHE A 121 -3.89 0.28 15.52
N SER A 122 -4.07 1.23 16.43
CA SER A 122 -3.11 1.48 17.50
C SER A 122 -3.55 0.73 18.74
N PHE A 123 -2.71 -0.19 19.22
CA PHE A 123 -2.92 -0.91 20.47
C PHE A 123 -2.29 -0.19 21.66
N SER A 124 -1.70 0.98 21.43
CA SER A 124 -0.91 1.75 22.41
C SER A 124 -1.72 2.28 23.60
N ARG A 125 -3.05 2.31 23.49
CA ARG A 125 -3.94 2.74 24.57
C ARG A 125 -4.28 1.62 25.55
N LEU A 126 -4.10 0.36 25.15
CA LEU A 126 -4.39 -0.78 26.00
C LEU A 126 -3.40 -0.83 27.15
N ARG A 127 -3.87 -1.12 28.36
CA ARG A 127 -2.99 -1.30 29.51
C ARG A 127 -2.04 -2.49 29.32
N PRO A 128 -0.82 -2.43 29.90
CA PRO A 128 0.17 -3.48 29.71
C PRO A 128 -0.21 -4.78 30.43
N ALA A 129 0.42 -5.88 30.02
CA ALA A 129 0.28 -7.15 30.70
C ALA A 129 0.67 -7.03 32.18
N GLY A 130 -0.12 -7.62 33.07
CA GLY A 130 0.11 -7.52 34.52
C GLY A 130 -0.54 -6.31 35.20
N ASP A 131 -1.06 -5.31 34.46
CA ASP A 131 -1.74 -4.16 35.08
C ASP A 131 -3.06 -4.56 35.74
N VAL A 132 -3.49 -3.80 36.74
CA VAL A 132 -4.66 -4.11 37.57
C VAL A 132 -5.96 -3.94 36.77
N VAL A 133 -6.85 -4.92 36.89
CA VAL A 133 -8.24 -4.84 36.40
C VAL A 133 -9.15 -4.60 37.60
N ALA A 134 -9.51 -3.33 37.83
CA ALA A 134 -10.21 -2.88 39.04
C ALA A 134 -11.53 -3.62 39.31
N GLU A 135 -12.26 -4.02 38.26
CA GLU A 135 -13.56 -4.68 38.37
C GLU A 135 -13.47 -6.15 38.80
N THR A 136 -12.39 -6.85 38.43
CA THR A 136 -12.23 -8.30 38.69
C THR A 136 -11.18 -8.61 39.75
N GLY A 137 -10.35 -7.64 40.12
CA GLY A 137 -9.19 -7.83 41.00
C GLY A 137 -8.07 -8.68 40.36
N GLY A 138 -8.19 -9.00 39.06
CA GLY A 138 -7.20 -9.76 38.30
C GLY A 138 -6.16 -8.88 37.61
N VAL A 139 -5.32 -9.52 36.78
CA VAL A 139 -4.29 -8.87 35.97
C VAL A 139 -4.66 -8.85 34.49
N ALA A 140 -4.26 -7.80 33.78
CA ALA A 140 -4.50 -7.63 32.36
C ALA A 140 -3.62 -8.54 31.50
N SER A 141 -4.13 -8.96 30.34
CA SER A 141 -3.39 -9.79 29.37
C SER A 141 -2.42 -9.01 28.47
N GLY A 142 -2.56 -7.68 28.41
CA GLY A 142 -1.78 -6.80 27.54
C GLY A 142 -2.22 -6.78 26.06
N PRO A 143 -1.79 -5.76 25.28
CA PRO A 143 -2.14 -5.59 23.87
C PRO A 143 -1.84 -6.78 22.98
N VAL A 144 -0.65 -7.40 23.09
CA VAL A 144 -0.23 -8.49 22.20
C VAL A 144 -1.15 -9.71 22.33
N SER A 145 -1.69 -9.98 23.52
CA SER A 145 -2.68 -11.04 23.72
C SER A 145 -3.99 -10.74 23.00
N PHE A 146 -4.49 -9.49 23.07
CA PHE A 146 -5.73 -9.11 22.39
C PHE A 146 -5.57 -9.06 20.87
N MET A 147 -4.40 -8.71 20.35
CA MET A 147 -4.11 -8.75 18.91
C MET A 147 -4.37 -10.14 18.30
N ARG A 148 -4.17 -11.23 19.06
CA ARG A 148 -4.49 -12.59 18.61
C ARG A 148 -5.98 -12.78 18.30
N VAL A 149 -6.87 -12.08 19.02
CA VAL A 149 -8.31 -12.12 18.76
C VAL A 149 -8.61 -11.52 17.39
N PHE A 150 -8.01 -10.37 17.08
CA PHE A 150 -8.14 -9.73 15.76
C PHE A 150 -7.55 -10.61 14.65
N ASP A 151 -6.42 -11.25 14.91
CA ASP A 151 -5.73 -12.11 13.94
C ASP A 151 -6.58 -13.33 13.56
N VAL A 152 -7.13 -14.03 14.55
CA VAL A 152 -8.02 -15.18 14.36
C VAL A 152 -9.32 -14.77 13.69
N ALA A 153 -9.95 -13.67 14.13
CA ALA A 153 -11.17 -13.16 13.51
C ALA A 153 -10.94 -12.84 12.02
N THR A 154 -9.80 -12.22 11.70
CA THR A 154 -9.43 -11.93 10.30
C THR A 154 -9.27 -13.21 9.50
N ASP A 155 -8.66 -14.25 10.05
CA ASP A 155 -8.46 -15.53 9.37
C ASP A 155 -9.78 -16.20 8.98
N VAL A 156 -10.75 -16.22 9.90
CA VAL A 156 -12.08 -16.82 9.69
C VAL A 156 -12.85 -16.08 8.60
N ILE A 157 -12.77 -14.74 8.55
CA ILE A 157 -13.52 -13.92 7.57
C ILE A 157 -13.04 -14.14 6.13
N LYS A 158 -11.76 -14.51 5.93
CA LYS A 158 -11.20 -14.76 4.59
C LYS A 158 -11.97 -15.83 3.81
N GLN A 159 -12.56 -16.80 4.51
CA GLN A 159 -13.20 -17.96 3.88
C GLN A 159 -14.48 -17.58 3.09
N GLY A 160 -15.01 -16.36 3.23
CA GLY A 160 -16.20 -15.89 2.50
C GLY A 160 -16.02 -14.66 1.61
N GLY A 161 -14.84 -14.03 1.56
CA GLY A 161 -14.62 -12.74 0.90
C GLY A 161 -13.88 -12.81 -0.45
N ARG A 162 -14.17 -11.89 -1.39
CA ARG A 162 -13.42 -11.73 -2.67
C ARG A 162 -11.95 -11.30 -2.47
N ARG A 163 -11.59 -10.83 -1.27
CA ARG A 163 -10.26 -10.34 -0.89
C ARG A 163 -9.93 -10.78 0.54
N ARG A 164 -8.69 -11.22 0.76
CA ARG A 164 -8.14 -11.50 2.09
C ARG A 164 -8.09 -10.21 2.93
N GLY A 165 -8.68 -10.23 4.13
CA GLY A 165 -8.53 -9.17 5.12
C GLY A 165 -7.06 -9.01 5.55
N ALA A 166 -6.66 -7.77 5.83
CA ALA A 166 -5.30 -7.44 6.24
C ALA A 166 -5.34 -6.35 7.31
N ASN A 167 -4.45 -6.46 8.29
CA ASN A 167 -4.38 -5.54 9.41
C ASN A 167 -3.01 -4.83 9.49
N MET A 168 -3.01 -3.59 9.96
CA MET A 168 -1.84 -2.94 10.56
C MET A 168 -2.01 -2.91 12.08
N GLY A 169 -0.98 -3.33 12.82
CA GLY A 169 -0.90 -3.23 14.26
C GLY A 169 0.24 -2.29 14.63
N VAL A 170 -0.08 -1.21 15.33
CA VAL A 170 0.89 -0.23 15.80
C VAL A 170 0.95 -0.25 17.32
N LEU A 171 2.17 -0.22 17.86
CA LEU A 171 2.42 -0.02 19.28
C LEU A 171 3.48 1.07 19.48
N ALA A 172 3.19 2.03 20.35
CA ALA A 172 4.11 3.10 20.75
C ALA A 172 5.36 2.51 21.41
N VAL A 173 6.53 3.07 21.08
CA VAL A 173 7.81 2.61 21.61
C VAL A 173 7.92 2.77 23.13
N GLU A 174 7.16 3.70 23.72
CA GLU A 174 7.03 3.93 25.16
C GLU A 174 6.20 2.84 25.87
N HIS A 175 5.51 1.96 25.14
CA HIS A 175 4.60 1.01 25.76
C HIS A 175 5.37 -0.09 26.54
N PRO A 176 4.97 -0.48 27.77
CA PRO A 176 5.72 -1.45 28.58
C PRO A 176 5.87 -2.85 27.95
N ASP A 177 4.94 -3.22 27.07
CA ASP A 177 4.96 -4.49 26.31
C ASP A 177 5.65 -4.39 24.94
N ILE A 178 6.42 -3.32 24.68
CA ILE A 178 7.07 -3.09 23.38
C ILE A 178 8.00 -4.24 22.97
N GLU A 179 8.78 -4.78 23.89
CA GLU A 179 9.70 -5.89 23.61
C GLU A 179 8.94 -7.15 23.14
N THR A 180 7.85 -7.49 23.84
CA THR A 180 6.96 -8.60 23.45
C THR A 180 6.35 -8.38 22.07
N PHE A 181 5.94 -7.15 21.76
CA PHE A 181 5.38 -6.79 20.45
C PHE A 181 6.42 -6.91 19.33
N VAL A 182 7.66 -6.49 19.58
CA VAL A 182 8.76 -6.58 18.62
C VAL A 182 9.11 -8.04 18.30
N THR A 183 9.11 -8.92 19.30
CA THR A 183 9.54 -10.31 19.11
C THR A 183 8.40 -11.29 18.80
N VAL A 184 7.14 -10.87 18.81
CA VAL A 184 5.98 -11.79 18.70
C VAL A 184 6.03 -12.65 17.43
N LYS A 185 6.55 -12.11 16.32
CA LYS A 185 6.66 -12.80 15.02
C LYS A 185 7.92 -13.64 14.86
N ASP A 186 8.72 -13.78 15.91
CA ASP A 186 9.73 -14.84 15.97
C ASP A 186 9.04 -16.22 15.93
N ASP A 187 7.84 -16.31 16.50
CA ASP A 187 6.87 -17.32 16.12
C ASP A 187 6.22 -16.95 14.79
N ARG A 188 6.61 -17.65 13.72
CA ARG A 188 6.12 -17.42 12.35
C ARG A 188 4.62 -17.71 12.18
N THR A 189 3.98 -18.34 13.15
CA THR A 189 2.54 -18.63 13.13
C THR A 189 1.71 -17.57 13.85
N ALA A 190 2.36 -16.67 14.61
CA ALA A 190 1.68 -15.61 15.33
C ALA A 190 1.42 -14.38 14.44
N LEU A 191 0.20 -13.83 14.55
CA LEU A 191 -0.17 -12.56 13.93
C LEU A 191 0.05 -12.52 12.41
N THR A 192 -0.27 -13.62 11.71
CA THR A 192 -0.03 -13.79 10.26
C THR A 192 -0.90 -12.88 9.39
N ASN A 193 -1.93 -12.26 9.96
CA ASN A 193 -2.82 -11.31 9.28
C ASN A 193 -2.53 -9.85 9.60
N PHE A 194 -1.50 -9.61 10.40
CA PHE A 194 -1.00 -8.28 10.71
C PHE A 194 0.29 -7.99 9.96
N ASN A 195 0.45 -6.76 9.50
CA ASN A 195 1.74 -6.08 9.47
C ASN A 195 1.90 -5.34 10.81
N LEU A 196 3.12 -5.30 11.34
CA LEU A 196 3.44 -4.67 12.61
C LEU A 196 4.35 -3.47 12.37
N SER A 197 4.09 -2.38 13.08
CA SER A 197 5.01 -1.24 13.10
C SER A 197 5.16 -0.68 14.51
N VAL A 198 6.38 -0.35 14.88
CA VAL A 198 6.64 0.42 16.11
C VAL A 198 6.39 1.89 15.80
N ALA A 199 5.52 2.53 16.58
CA ALA A 199 5.38 3.99 16.55
C ALA A 199 6.55 4.61 17.31
N VAL A 200 7.54 5.08 16.55
CA VAL A 200 8.79 5.67 17.04
C VAL A 200 8.62 7.18 17.19
N SER A 201 8.87 7.70 18.38
CA SER A 201 8.91 9.13 18.69
C SER A 201 10.29 9.73 18.43
N ASP A 202 10.36 11.05 18.23
CA ASP A 202 11.65 11.75 18.12
C ASP A 202 12.48 11.59 19.40
N ALA A 203 11.81 11.59 20.56
CA ALA A 203 12.46 11.39 21.86
C ALA A 203 13.20 10.05 21.96
N PHE A 204 12.67 8.98 21.35
CA PHE A 204 13.36 7.70 21.30
C PHE A 204 14.58 7.74 20.38
N MET A 205 14.47 8.39 19.21
CA MET A 205 15.61 8.56 18.29
C MET A 205 16.73 9.37 18.94
N GLU A 206 16.40 10.46 19.63
CA GLU A 206 17.37 11.25 20.41
C GLU A 206 18.03 10.42 21.53
N ALA A 207 17.28 9.54 22.19
CA ALA A 207 17.81 8.66 23.23
C ALA A 207 18.80 7.63 22.69
N ILE A 208 18.56 7.08 21.49
CA ILE A 208 19.50 6.18 20.79
C ILE A 208 20.82 6.91 20.49
N GLU A 209 20.74 8.10 19.91
CA GLU A 209 21.90 8.92 19.55
C GLU A 209 22.75 9.22 20.79
N ARG A 210 22.11 9.67 21.87
CA ARG A 210 22.78 10.03 23.13
C ARG A 210 23.22 8.81 23.96
N GLY A 211 22.71 7.62 23.68
CA GLY A 211 22.97 6.42 24.46
C GLY A 211 22.41 6.53 25.88
N THR A 212 21.18 7.05 26.01
CA THR A 212 20.51 7.23 27.30
C THR A 212 19.43 6.19 27.53
N GLU A 213 19.03 6.02 28.79
CA GLU A 213 17.83 5.25 29.12
C GLU A 213 16.56 5.90 28.55
N PHE A 214 15.57 5.07 28.24
CA PHE A 214 14.26 5.46 27.73
C PHE A 214 13.14 4.95 28.65
N PRO A 215 12.18 5.80 29.05
CA PRO A 215 11.11 5.40 29.96
C PRO A 215 9.99 4.63 29.23
N LEU A 216 9.55 3.52 29.81
CA LEU A 216 8.32 2.84 29.42
C LEU A 216 7.17 3.29 30.34
N VAL A 217 6.07 3.73 29.74
CA VAL A 217 4.98 4.46 30.39
C VAL A 217 3.67 3.70 30.26
N ASN A 218 2.98 3.47 31.38
CA ASN A 218 1.65 2.86 31.33
C ASN A 218 0.66 3.87 30.73
N PRO A 219 0.00 3.57 29.59
CA PRO A 219 -0.89 4.53 28.91
C PRO A 219 -2.13 4.90 29.73
N ARG A 220 -2.52 4.08 30.72
CA ARG A 220 -3.68 4.32 31.58
C ARG A 220 -3.35 5.29 32.73
N THR A 221 -2.20 5.14 33.36
CA THR A 221 -1.82 5.95 34.53
C THR A 221 -0.94 7.14 34.17
N GLY A 222 -0.26 7.11 33.02
CA GLY A 222 0.78 8.08 32.66
C GLY A 222 2.06 7.93 33.50
N GLU A 223 2.15 6.91 34.34
CA GLU A 223 3.29 6.67 35.21
C GLU A 223 4.33 5.81 34.51
N ARG A 224 5.60 6.12 34.78
CA ARG A 224 6.73 5.30 34.33
C ARG A 224 6.71 3.96 35.07
N VAL A 225 6.65 2.87 34.30
CA VAL A 225 6.71 1.50 34.82
C VAL A 225 8.16 1.09 35.06
N ARG A 226 9.03 1.32 34.07
CA ARG A 226 10.47 1.06 34.13
C ARG A 226 11.22 1.87 33.07
N THR A 227 12.55 1.78 33.06
CA THR A 227 13.40 2.26 31.98
C THR A 227 14.04 1.10 31.23
N VAL A 228 14.47 1.35 29.99
CA VAL A 228 15.26 0.44 29.14
C VAL A 228 16.43 1.20 28.53
N ASP A 229 17.50 0.51 28.15
CA ASP A 229 18.52 1.12 27.31
C ASP A 229 17.94 1.32 25.89
N ALA A 230 17.97 2.56 25.38
CA ALA A 230 17.39 2.88 24.08
C ALA A 230 18.08 2.14 22.93
N ARG A 231 19.39 1.91 23.02
CA ARG A 231 20.17 1.21 21.99
C ARG A 231 19.92 -0.29 22.03
N GLU A 232 19.70 -0.87 23.21
CA GLU A 232 19.31 -2.29 23.32
C GLU A 232 17.93 -2.53 22.70
N LEU A 233 16.94 -1.68 22.98
CA LEU A 233 15.62 -1.79 22.37
C LEU A 233 15.68 -1.55 20.85
N TRP A 234 16.47 -0.59 20.39
CA TRP A 234 16.72 -0.35 18.98
C TRP A 234 17.31 -1.58 18.28
N GLU A 235 18.32 -2.20 18.90
CA GLU A 235 18.94 -3.41 18.36
C GLU A 235 17.94 -4.57 18.27
N LEU A 236 17.08 -4.74 19.27
CA LEU A 236 16.02 -5.75 19.25
C LEU A 236 15.06 -5.54 18.05
N ILE A 237 14.67 -4.28 17.80
CA ILE A 237 13.81 -3.90 16.66
C ILE A 237 14.50 -4.24 15.33
N CYS A 238 15.75 -3.82 15.15
CA CYS A 238 16.52 -4.10 13.93
C CYS A 238 16.72 -5.61 13.70
N GLN A 239 17.01 -6.37 14.76
CA GLN A 239 17.17 -7.83 14.66
C GLN A 239 15.86 -8.54 14.31
N ALA A 240 14.73 -8.13 14.88
CA ALA A 240 13.42 -8.69 14.54
C ALA A 240 13.09 -8.43 13.06
N ALA A 241 13.23 -7.18 12.61
CA ALA A 241 12.99 -6.79 11.22
C ALA A 241 13.92 -7.54 10.24
N TRP A 242 15.19 -7.74 10.60
CA TRP A 242 16.13 -8.54 9.81
C TRP A 242 15.75 -10.03 9.74
N ARG A 243 15.24 -10.59 10.84
CA ARG A 243 14.86 -12.02 10.93
C ARG A 243 13.59 -12.34 10.16
N ASN A 244 12.58 -11.47 10.20
CA ASN A 244 11.26 -11.81 9.69
C ASN A 244 10.55 -10.67 8.92
N GLY A 245 11.18 -9.50 8.69
CA GLY A 245 10.59 -8.36 7.98
C GLY A 245 9.68 -7.46 8.82
N ASP A 246 9.39 -7.83 10.07
CA ASP A 246 8.61 -7.05 11.02
C ASP A 246 9.34 -6.90 12.36
N PRO A 247 9.05 -5.83 13.13
CA PRO A 247 8.17 -4.73 12.78
C PRO A 247 8.85 -3.72 11.83
N GLY A 248 8.04 -3.03 11.02
CA GLY A 248 8.45 -1.77 10.39
C GLY A 248 8.49 -0.62 11.41
N LEU A 249 8.83 0.58 10.97
CA LEU A 249 8.74 1.78 11.81
C LEU A 249 7.69 2.75 11.26
N LEU A 250 6.95 3.36 12.17
CA LEU A 250 6.08 4.51 11.92
C LEU A 250 6.64 5.69 12.72
N PHE A 251 7.20 6.69 12.04
CA PHE A 251 7.75 7.87 12.68
C PHE A 251 6.61 8.80 13.10
N ILE A 252 6.08 8.58 14.31
CA ILE A 252 4.74 9.04 14.70
C ILE A 252 4.67 10.55 14.84
N ASP A 253 5.78 11.18 15.24
CA ASP A 253 5.85 12.64 15.36
C ASP A 253 5.97 13.30 13.99
N GLU A 254 6.68 12.69 13.04
CA GLU A 254 6.75 13.14 11.64
C GLU A 254 5.39 13.05 10.93
N VAL A 255 4.65 11.97 11.19
CA VAL A 255 3.26 11.80 10.76
C VAL A 255 2.38 12.93 11.31
N ASN A 256 2.47 13.23 12.61
CA ASN A 256 1.60 14.22 13.24
C ASN A 256 2.02 15.67 12.97
N ARG A 257 3.30 15.95 12.68
CA ARG A 257 3.75 17.24 12.12
C ARG A 257 3.03 17.58 10.81
N HIS A 258 2.63 16.53 10.07
CA HIS A 258 1.94 16.63 8.79
C HIS A 258 0.43 16.32 8.88
N ASN A 259 -0.13 16.16 10.08
CA ASN A 259 -1.56 15.96 10.24
C ASN A 259 -2.32 17.24 9.82
N PRO A 260 -3.19 17.21 8.80
CA PRO A 260 -3.87 18.40 8.33
C PRO A 260 -4.95 18.91 9.29
N THR A 261 -5.46 18.05 10.17
CA THR A 261 -6.59 18.34 11.07
C THR A 261 -6.25 17.95 12.52
N PRO A 262 -5.20 18.54 13.13
CA PRO A 262 -4.73 18.15 14.45
C PRO A 262 -5.78 18.36 15.55
N GLU A 263 -6.68 19.33 15.39
CA GLU A 263 -7.79 19.54 16.33
C GLU A 263 -8.88 18.46 16.26
N ALA A 264 -8.94 17.66 15.19
CA ALA A 264 -9.87 16.54 15.07
C ALA A 264 -9.34 15.27 15.76
N GLY A 265 -8.04 15.21 16.05
CA GLY A 265 -7.41 14.12 16.77
C GLY A 265 -5.94 13.93 16.39
N ARG A 266 -5.27 13.04 17.13
CA ARG A 266 -3.91 12.58 16.82
C ARG A 266 -3.99 11.34 15.92
N ILE A 267 -3.13 11.25 14.92
CA ILE A 267 -2.96 10.05 14.12
C ILE A 267 -2.10 9.08 14.93
N GLU A 268 -2.61 7.87 15.18
CA GLU A 268 -1.93 6.86 16.02
C GLU A 268 -1.56 5.59 15.26
N ALA A 269 -2.06 5.41 14.02
CA ALA A 269 -1.81 4.25 13.19
C ALA A 269 -1.97 4.59 11.70
N THR A 270 -1.58 3.63 10.86
CA THR A 270 -1.83 3.64 9.42
C THR A 270 -2.74 2.50 9.03
N ASN A 271 -3.26 2.51 7.82
CA ASN A 271 -3.81 1.32 7.16
C ASN A 271 -2.73 0.21 6.97
N PRO A 272 -3.12 -1.01 6.52
CA PRO A 272 -2.22 -2.17 6.41
C PRO A 272 -0.89 -1.98 5.67
N CYS A 273 -0.83 -1.09 4.67
CA CYS A 273 0.36 -0.92 3.82
C CYS A 273 1.20 0.33 4.16
N GLY A 274 0.83 1.07 5.21
CA GLY A 274 1.60 2.20 5.74
C GLY A 274 1.37 3.55 5.03
N GLU A 275 0.71 3.57 3.88
CA GLU A 275 0.60 4.74 3.01
C GLU A 275 -0.46 5.75 3.47
N GLN A 276 -1.43 5.33 4.28
CA GLN A 276 -2.48 6.20 4.83
C GLN A 276 -2.42 6.25 6.37
N PRO A 277 -1.69 7.22 6.94
CA PRO A 277 -1.87 7.66 8.31
C PRO A 277 -3.24 8.32 8.45
N LEU A 278 -4.11 7.75 9.28
CA LEU A 278 -5.52 8.13 9.38
C LEU A 278 -5.92 8.35 10.84
N LEU A 279 -6.87 9.26 11.05
CA LEU A 279 -7.50 9.45 12.35
C LEU A 279 -8.41 8.25 12.68
N PRO A 280 -8.77 8.04 13.96
CA PRO A 280 -9.78 7.05 14.34
C PRO A 280 -11.08 7.22 13.54
N TYR A 281 -11.62 6.11 13.03
CA TYR A 281 -12.78 6.04 12.15
C TYR A 281 -12.61 6.71 10.79
N GLU A 282 -11.45 7.23 10.44
CA GLU A 282 -11.23 7.82 9.12
C GLU A 282 -10.98 6.72 8.07
N SER A 283 -11.48 6.94 6.86
CA SER A 283 -11.21 6.08 5.71
C SER A 283 -10.64 6.87 4.55
N CYS A 284 -10.01 6.18 3.60
CA CYS A 284 -9.53 6.79 2.38
C CYS A 284 -9.69 5.88 1.16
N ASN A 285 -10.18 6.47 0.07
CA ASN A 285 -10.17 5.89 -1.26
C ASN A 285 -8.95 6.36 -2.05
N LEU A 286 -8.35 5.42 -2.78
CA LEU A 286 -7.10 5.61 -3.50
C LEU A 286 -7.31 5.47 -5.01
N GLY A 287 -6.40 6.05 -5.77
CA GLY A 287 -6.26 5.82 -7.21
C GLY A 287 -4.85 6.13 -7.68
N SER A 288 -4.44 5.54 -8.79
CA SER A 288 -3.05 5.64 -9.26
C SER A 288 -2.99 5.97 -10.75
N ILE A 289 -2.20 7.00 -11.08
CA ILE A 289 -1.86 7.35 -12.46
C ILE A 289 -0.76 6.39 -12.95
N ASN A 290 -0.91 5.88 -14.16
CA ASN A 290 0.06 5.00 -14.80
C ASN A 290 1.12 5.81 -15.55
N LEU A 291 2.27 6.01 -14.93
CA LEU A 291 3.36 6.82 -15.48
C LEU A 291 3.97 6.20 -16.73
N ALA A 292 3.95 4.87 -16.85
CA ALA A 292 4.44 4.16 -18.04
C ALA A 292 3.65 4.50 -19.31
N ARG A 293 2.43 5.04 -19.17
CA ARG A 293 1.62 5.52 -20.31
C ARG A 293 1.93 6.96 -20.72
N LEU A 294 2.79 7.63 -19.96
CA LEU A 294 3.17 9.03 -20.15
C LEU A 294 4.64 9.17 -20.55
N ALA A 295 5.37 8.07 -20.68
CA ALA A 295 6.78 8.05 -21.06
C ALA A 295 6.95 7.23 -22.35
N GLU A 296 7.52 7.84 -23.38
CA GLU A 296 7.86 7.14 -24.63
C GLU A 296 9.05 7.83 -25.31
N GLY A 297 10.03 7.02 -25.76
CA GLY A 297 11.12 7.50 -26.61
C GLY A 297 11.99 8.60 -25.99
N GLY A 298 12.22 8.55 -24.67
CA GLY A 298 13.01 9.57 -23.97
C GLY A 298 12.23 10.84 -23.58
N ALA A 299 10.93 10.93 -23.89
CA ALA A 299 10.08 12.07 -23.56
C ALA A 299 9.00 11.70 -22.54
N PHE A 300 8.64 12.66 -21.68
CA PHE A 300 7.54 12.53 -20.72
C PHE A 300 6.42 13.53 -21.02
N ASP A 301 5.18 13.06 -21.11
CA ASP A 301 3.99 13.88 -21.38
C ASP A 301 3.47 14.55 -20.10
N TRP A 302 4.07 15.70 -19.82
CA TRP A 302 3.73 16.54 -18.68
C TRP A 302 2.34 17.17 -18.77
N GLN A 303 1.84 17.46 -19.97
CA GLN A 303 0.51 18.05 -20.15
C GLN A 303 -0.56 17.03 -19.82
N ARG A 304 -0.42 15.80 -20.33
CA ARG A 304 -1.36 14.72 -20.05
C ARG A 304 -1.36 14.33 -18.57
N LEU A 305 -0.21 14.41 -17.89
CA LEU A 305 -0.15 14.26 -16.44
C LEU A 305 -1.08 15.25 -15.73
N ASP A 306 -1.01 16.55 -16.07
CA ASP A 306 -1.83 17.58 -15.41
C ASP A 306 -3.33 17.33 -15.61
N GLU A 307 -3.73 16.95 -16.82
CA GLU A 307 -5.11 16.57 -17.14
C GLU A 307 -5.59 15.38 -16.29
N LEU A 308 -4.76 14.34 -16.18
CA LEU A 308 -5.06 13.14 -15.40
C LEU A 308 -5.12 13.43 -13.91
N VAL A 309 -4.27 14.31 -13.38
CA VAL A 309 -4.31 14.72 -11.97
C VAL A 309 -5.64 15.39 -11.64
N GLN A 310 -6.10 16.33 -12.48
CA GLN A 310 -7.40 16.99 -12.27
C GLN A 310 -8.57 15.99 -12.34
N LEU A 311 -8.56 15.10 -13.33
CA LEU A 311 -9.58 14.06 -13.49
C LEU A 311 -9.59 13.10 -12.29
N ALA A 312 -8.42 12.67 -11.84
CA ALA A 312 -8.29 11.71 -10.75
C ALA A 312 -8.73 12.30 -9.40
N VAL A 313 -8.40 13.56 -9.10
CA VAL A 313 -8.88 14.23 -7.88
C VAL A 313 -10.41 14.33 -7.87
N ARG A 314 -11.03 14.70 -9.00
CA ARG A 314 -12.50 14.73 -9.12
C ARG A 314 -13.11 13.35 -8.96
N PHE A 315 -12.57 12.33 -9.65
CA PHE A 315 -12.99 10.94 -9.50
C PHE A 315 -12.95 10.49 -8.03
N LEU A 316 -11.86 10.78 -7.32
CA LEU A 316 -11.69 10.38 -5.94
C LEU A 316 -12.60 11.16 -4.98
N ASP A 317 -12.90 12.44 -5.23
CA ASP A 317 -13.90 13.18 -4.46
C ASP A 317 -15.32 12.65 -4.71
N ASP A 318 -15.63 12.28 -5.95
CA ASP A 318 -16.92 11.67 -6.34
C ASP A 318 -17.13 10.32 -5.65
N VAL A 319 -16.06 9.51 -5.55
CA VAL A 319 -16.10 8.26 -4.80
C VAL A 319 -16.59 8.46 -3.37
N ILE A 320 -16.21 9.55 -2.68
CA ILE A 320 -16.69 9.85 -1.31
C ILE A 320 -18.20 10.09 -1.30
N GLU A 321 -18.75 10.73 -2.34
CA GLU A 321 -20.18 11.07 -2.42
C GLU A 321 -21.05 9.83 -2.66
N VAL A 322 -20.58 8.88 -3.47
CA VAL A 322 -21.34 7.66 -3.82
C VAL A 322 -21.01 6.46 -2.92
N ASN A 323 -20.06 6.60 -1.99
CA ASN A 323 -19.63 5.51 -1.11
C ASN A 323 -20.74 5.07 -0.14
N ARG A 324 -20.92 3.76 0.01
CA ARG A 324 -21.68 3.16 1.11
C ARG A 324 -20.71 2.73 2.20
N PHE A 325 -20.50 3.63 3.17
CA PHE A 325 -19.61 3.36 4.30
C PHE A 325 -20.16 2.23 5.18
N PRO A 326 -19.29 1.33 5.67
CA PRO A 326 -19.71 0.17 6.46
C PRO A 326 -20.24 0.57 7.85
N LEU A 327 -19.77 1.70 8.41
CA LEU A 327 -20.14 2.20 9.73
C LEU A 327 -20.50 3.68 9.67
N PRO A 328 -21.52 4.14 10.41
CA PRO A 328 -21.90 5.56 10.47
C PRO A 328 -20.75 6.47 10.92
N ALA A 329 -19.99 6.09 11.96
CA ALA A 329 -18.86 6.87 12.46
C ALA A 329 -17.78 7.08 11.38
N ILE A 330 -17.58 6.08 10.52
CA ILE A 330 -16.66 6.21 9.38
C ILE A 330 -17.19 7.20 8.34
N ALA A 331 -18.49 7.14 8.04
CA ALA A 331 -19.12 8.06 7.11
C ALA A 331 -18.97 9.51 7.58
N GLU A 332 -19.20 9.77 8.87
CA GLU A 332 -19.06 11.11 9.45
C GLU A 332 -17.63 11.61 9.39
N MET A 333 -16.66 10.84 9.90
CA MET A 333 -15.25 11.25 9.91
C MET A 333 -14.69 11.43 8.50
N THR A 334 -15.00 10.51 7.58
CA THR A 334 -14.55 10.60 6.18
C THR A 334 -15.14 11.83 5.50
N LYS A 335 -16.42 12.16 5.72
CA LYS A 335 -17.04 13.35 5.12
C LYS A 335 -16.56 14.66 5.75
N ALA A 336 -16.13 14.63 7.01
CA ALA A 336 -15.61 15.80 7.71
C ALA A 336 -14.23 16.26 7.19
N ASN A 337 -13.38 15.33 6.80
CA ASN A 337 -12.01 15.61 6.33
C ASN A 337 -11.82 15.39 4.83
N ARG A 338 -12.60 14.49 4.22
CA ARG A 338 -12.59 14.17 2.79
C ARG A 338 -11.20 13.80 2.25
N LYS A 339 -10.42 13.04 3.02
CA LYS A 339 -9.08 12.58 2.61
C LYS A 339 -9.18 11.66 1.39
N ILE A 340 -8.39 11.96 0.37
CA ILE A 340 -8.21 11.11 -0.81
C ILE A 340 -6.72 10.75 -0.98
N GLY A 341 -6.46 9.66 -1.70
CA GLY A 341 -5.11 9.18 -1.97
C GLY A 341 -4.83 9.03 -3.46
N LEU A 342 -4.46 10.13 -4.13
CA LEU A 342 -3.91 10.08 -5.48
C LEU A 342 -2.43 9.70 -5.42
N GLY A 343 -2.08 8.60 -6.07
CA GLY A 343 -0.70 8.16 -6.24
C GLY A 343 -0.35 7.80 -7.67
N VAL A 344 0.71 7.01 -7.82
CA VAL A 344 1.25 6.60 -9.11
C VAL A 344 1.52 5.10 -9.14
N MET A 345 1.64 4.55 -10.34
CA MET A 345 2.21 3.24 -10.66
C MET A 345 3.01 3.35 -11.95
N GLY A 346 3.80 2.33 -12.28
CA GLY A 346 4.56 2.31 -13.52
C GLY A 346 5.82 3.17 -13.50
N PHE A 347 6.33 3.54 -12.32
CA PHE A 347 7.47 4.45 -12.22
C PHE A 347 8.76 3.84 -12.80
N ALA A 348 9.06 2.57 -12.49
CA ALA A 348 10.25 1.90 -13.02
C ALA A 348 10.19 1.78 -14.55
N ASP A 349 9.02 1.45 -15.10
CA ASP A 349 8.82 1.37 -16.55
C ASP A 349 8.94 2.74 -17.23
N ALA A 350 8.45 3.81 -16.58
CA ALA A 350 8.62 5.17 -17.08
C ALA A 350 10.09 5.59 -17.12
N LEU A 351 10.86 5.30 -16.06
CA LEU A 351 12.31 5.57 -16.05
C LEU A 351 13.03 4.82 -17.17
N ILE A 352 12.67 3.56 -17.43
CA ILE A 352 13.22 2.76 -18.53
C ILE A 352 12.94 3.41 -19.90
N GLU A 353 11.70 3.83 -20.17
CA GLU A 353 11.34 4.51 -21.42
C GLU A 353 12.01 5.89 -21.56
N LEU A 354 12.39 6.52 -20.44
CA LEU A 354 13.16 7.76 -20.40
C LEU A 354 14.68 7.54 -20.51
N GLY A 355 15.17 6.30 -20.40
CA GLY A 355 16.60 5.99 -20.40
C GLY A 355 17.31 6.31 -19.08
N ILE A 356 16.58 6.42 -17.97
CA ILE A 356 17.10 6.83 -16.66
C ILE A 356 17.25 5.59 -15.75
N PRO A 357 18.46 5.25 -15.26
CA PRO A 357 18.66 4.21 -14.25
C PRO A 357 17.97 4.55 -12.91
N TYR A 358 17.29 3.59 -12.29
CA TYR A 358 16.58 3.81 -11.02
C TYR A 358 17.51 4.25 -9.87
N ASP A 359 18.71 3.65 -9.77
CA ASP A 359 19.80 3.99 -8.85
C ASP A 359 20.63 5.19 -9.32
N SER A 360 19.98 6.33 -9.59
CA SER A 360 20.67 7.55 -10.02
C SER A 360 20.08 8.82 -9.42
N ASP A 361 20.92 9.85 -9.30
CA ASP A 361 20.49 11.18 -8.87
C ASP A 361 19.52 11.83 -9.87
N GLU A 362 19.61 11.44 -11.15
CA GLU A 362 18.65 11.84 -12.18
C GLU A 362 17.26 11.26 -11.91
N ALA A 363 17.16 9.98 -11.53
CA ALA A 363 15.89 9.37 -11.14
C ALA A 363 15.30 10.01 -9.88
N LEU A 364 16.13 10.34 -8.88
CA LEU A 364 15.67 11.07 -7.68
C LEU A 364 15.13 12.46 -8.04
N SER A 365 15.87 13.21 -8.87
CA SER A 365 15.45 14.55 -9.32
C SER A 365 14.15 14.49 -10.14
N PHE A 366 14.00 13.47 -10.99
CA PHE A 366 12.77 13.25 -11.74
C PHE A 366 11.60 12.88 -10.83
N ALA A 367 11.81 12.00 -9.84
CA ALA A 367 10.80 11.63 -8.85
C ALA A 367 10.27 12.84 -8.07
N GLU A 368 11.17 13.71 -7.60
CA GLU A 368 10.79 14.95 -6.90
C GLU A 368 9.98 15.87 -7.80
N ARG A 369 10.48 16.19 -9.01
CA ARG A 369 9.78 17.07 -9.95
C ARG A 369 8.40 16.53 -10.33
N LEU A 370 8.31 15.21 -10.52
CA LEU A 370 7.07 14.53 -10.84
C LEU A 370 6.07 14.65 -9.69
N MET A 371 6.47 14.28 -8.48
CA MET A 371 5.57 14.25 -7.34
C MET A 371 5.20 15.66 -6.86
N GLU A 372 6.10 16.63 -6.96
CA GLU A 372 5.83 18.05 -6.73
C GLU A 372 4.71 18.56 -7.64
N ARG A 373 4.82 18.28 -8.95
CA ARG A 373 3.81 18.70 -9.94
C ARG A 373 2.46 18.02 -9.68
N ILE A 374 2.45 16.73 -9.35
CA ILE A 374 1.23 16.01 -8.96
C ILE A 374 0.60 16.65 -7.72
N ALA A 375 1.40 16.94 -6.68
CA ALA A 375 0.90 17.53 -5.45
C ALA A 375 0.33 18.92 -5.64
N GLN A 376 1.01 19.77 -6.44
CA GLN A 376 0.52 21.09 -6.77
C GLN A 376 -0.78 21.02 -7.58
N GLY A 377 -0.78 20.27 -8.69
CA GLY A 377 -1.96 20.12 -9.54
C GLY A 377 -3.15 19.51 -8.80
N ALA A 378 -2.90 18.57 -7.88
CA ALA A 378 -3.94 17.95 -7.07
C ALA A 378 -4.54 18.92 -6.05
N ARG A 379 -3.73 19.77 -5.42
CA ARG A 379 -4.23 20.84 -4.53
C ARG A 379 -5.01 21.90 -5.29
N GLU A 380 -4.57 22.27 -6.50
CA GLU A 380 -5.30 23.17 -7.39
C GLU A 380 -6.65 22.60 -7.80
N ALA A 381 -6.70 21.31 -8.17
CA ALA A 381 -7.94 20.59 -8.46
C ALA A 381 -8.87 20.54 -7.24
N SER A 382 -8.33 20.30 -6.03
CA SER A 382 -9.10 20.33 -4.80
C SER A 382 -9.66 21.73 -4.49
N ALA A 383 -8.90 22.80 -4.76
CA ALA A 383 -9.38 24.18 -4.62
C ALA A 383 -10.48 24.53 -5.63
N LEU A 384 -10.37 24.03 -6.87
CA LEU A 384 -11.43 24.14 -7.89
C LEU A 384 -12.71 23.45 -7.43
N LEU A 385 -12.62 22.22 -6.92
CA LEU A 385 -13.76 21.50 -6.36
C LEU A 385 -14.34 22.19 -5.13
N ALA A 386 -13.52 22.84 -4.30
CA ALA A 386 -14.01 23.60 -3.16
C ALA A 386 -14.87 24.80 -3.58
N ARG A 387 -14.49 25.49 -4.66
CA ARG A 387 -15.30 26.56 -5.24
C ARG A 387 -16.63 26.06 -5.80
N GLU A 388 -16.65 24.84 -6.33
CA GLU A 388 -17.83 24.23 -6.91
C GLU A 388 -18.77 23.60 -5.86
N ARG A 389 -18.21 22.92 -4.85
CA ARG A 389 -18.93 21.99 -3.96
C ARG A 389 -18.82 22.36 -2.48
N GLY A 390 -18.09 23.43 -2.15
CA GLY A 390 -17.70 23.81 -0.80
C GLY A 390 -16.44 23.10 -0.31
N PRO A 391 -15.68 23.70 0.62
CA PRO A 391 -14.49 23.07 1.21
C PRO A 391 -14.86 21.86 2.07
N PHE A 392 -13.86 21.06 2.47
CA PHE A 392 -14.11 20.03 3.48
C PHE A 392 -14.55 20.67 4.81
N PRO A 393 -15.49 20.06 5.56
CA PRO A 393 -16.07 20.66 6.77
C PRO A 393 -15.04 21.15 7.81
N ASN A 394 -13.95 20.41 8.03
CA ASN A 394 -12.91 20.79 9.00
C ASN A 394 -11.87 21.79 8.46
N PHE A 395 -12.08 22.40 7.27
CA PHE A 395 -11.09 23.28 6.65
C PHE A 395 -10.72 24.48 7.54
N GLU A 396 -11.70 25.15 8.15
CA GLU A 396 -11.44 26.34 8.98
C GLU A 396 -10.59 26.02 10.23
N ARG A 397 -10.54 24.75 10.64
CA ARG A 397 -9.76 24.24 11.79
C ARG A 397 -8.51 23.47 11.35
N SER A 398 -8.16 23.54 10.07
CA SER A 398 -7.05 22.78 9.48
C SER A 398 -5.76 23.60 9.42
N VAL A 399 -4.63 22.89 9.30
CA VAL A 399 -3.33 23.54 9.07
C VAL A 399 -3.30 24.31 7.76
N TRP A 400 -4.14 23.95 6.78
CA TRP A 400 -4.20 24.63 5.48
C TRP A 400 -4.75 26.05 5.62
N LYS A 401 -5.78 26.23 6.45
CA LYS A 401 -6.30 27.55 6.79
C LYS A 401 -5.25 28.37 7.52
N ALA A 402 -4.57 27.78 8.50
CA ALA A 402 -3.49 28.45 9.25
C ALA A 402 -2.32 28.88 8.36
N ARG A 403 -2.04 28.12 7.28
CA ARG A 403 -1.03 28.44 6.25
C ARG A 403 -1.52 29.45 5.20
N GLY A 404 -2.76 29.93 5.28
CA GLY A 404 -3.31 30.90 4.34
C GLY A 404 -3.66 30.34 2.96
N LEU A 405 -3.82 29.02 2.82
CA LEU A 405 -4.26 28.41 1.57
C LEU A 405 -5.71 28.78 1.24
N PRO A 406 -6.12 28.80 -0.04
CA PRO A 406 -7.52 28.93 -0.42
C PRO A 406 -8.33 27.72 0.11
N PRO A 407 -9.67 27.85 0.21
CA PRO A 407 -10.54 26.72 0.54
C PRO A 407 -10.25 25.49 -0.31
N LEU A 408 -10.04 24.34 0.34
CA LEU A 408 -9.77 23.06 -0.30
C LEU A 408 -10.93 22.09 -0.08
N ARG A 409 -11.18 21.20 -1.05
CA ARG A 409 -12.24 20.18 -0.97
C ARG A 409 -11.81 18.98 -0.13
N ASN A 410 -10.51 18.74 0.01
CA ASN A 410 -9.94 17.55 0.62
C ASN A 410 -8.84 17.92 1.62
N ALA A 411 -8.81 17.28 2.80
CA ALA A 411 -7.77 17.52 3.80
C ALA A 411 -6.40 16.95 3.40
N THR A 412 -6.36 15.89 2.58
CA THR A 412 -5.16 15.38 1.91
C THR A 412 -5.52 14.97 0.49
N VAL A 413 -4.58 15.09 -0.44
CA VAL A 413 -4.80 14.71 -1.84
C VAL A 413 -3.87 13.60 -2.35
N THR A 414 -2.67 13.45 -1.79
CA THR A 414 -1.63 12.57 -2.34
C THR A 414 -1.21 11.45 -1.41
N THR A 415 -0.87 10.29 -1.98
CA THR A 415 -0.30 9.11 -1.31
C THR A 415 0.51 8.30 -2.34
N VAL A 416 1.31 7.34 -1.90
CA VAL A 416 1.88 6.33 -2.81
C VAL A 416 1.56 4.94 -2.26
N ALA A 417 0.66 4.24 -2.95
CA ALA A 417 0.21 2.90 -2.57
C ALA A 417 1.05 1.80 -3.25
N PRO A 418 1.03 0.55 -2.76
CA PRO A 418 1.74 -0.56 -3.40
C PRO A 418 1.24 -0.87 -4.81
N THR A 419 -0.05 -0.61 -5.09
CA THR A 419 -0.74 -0.94 -6.36
C THR A 419 -0.65 -2.42 -6.77
N GLY A 420 -0.42 -3.34 -5.84
CA GLY A 420 -0.06 -4.73 -6.14
C GLY A 420 -1.06 -5.55 -6.99
N THR A 421 -2.31 -5.11 -7.15
CA THR A 421 -3.25 -5.73 -8.11
C THR A 421 -3.59 -4.82 -9.29
N ILE A 422 -3.73 -3.52 -9.09
CA ILE A 422 -4.08 -2.59 -10.18
C ILE A 422 -2.92 -2.38 -11.17
N SER A 423 -1.66 -2.51 -10.73
CA SER A 423 -0.50 -2.51 -11.63
C SER A 423 -0.48 -3.73 -12.56
N ILE A 424 -0.94 -4.89 -12.08
CA ILE A 424 -1.12 -6.09 -12.92
C ILE A 424 -2.20 -5.84 -13.98
N ILE A 425 -3.34 -5.26 -13.58
CA ILE A 425 -4.42 -4.90 -14.51
C ILE A 425 -3.92 -3.91 -15.56
N ALA A 426 -3.15 -2.91 -15.14
CA ALA A 426 -2.56 -1.92 -16.02
C ALA A 426 -1.41 -2.45 -16.89
N GLY A 427 -0.82 -3.62 -16.54
CA GLY A 427 0.32 -4.22 -17.21
C GLY A 427 1.60 -3.38 -17.04
N THR A 428 1.86 -2.91 -15.82
CA THR A 428 2.93 -1.97 -15.49
C THR A 428 3.57 -2.32 -14.14
N SER A 429 4.72 -1.73 -13.84
CA SER A 429 5.43 -1.85 -12.55
C SER A 429 4.61 -1.27 -11.38
N SER A 430 4.82 -1.82 -10.19
CA SER A 430 4.01 -1.51 -9.01
C SER A 430 4.46 -0.23 -8.33
N GLY A 431 3.55 0.73 -8.16
CA GLY A 431 3.79 1.96 -7.39
C GLY A 431 5.04 2.70 -7.87
N ILE A 432 5.91 3.00 -6.90
CA ILE A 432 7.26 3.52 -7.13
C ILE A 432 8.34 2.45 -6.97
N GLU A 433 7.96 1.18 -6.83
CA GLU A 433 8.90 0.07 -6.64
C GLU A 433 9.76 -0.11 -7.90
N PRO A 434 11.05 -0.45 -7.74
CA PRO A 434 11.84 -0.95 -8.86
C PRO A 434 11.28 -2.30 -9.32
N LEU A 435 11.70 -2.76 -10.50
CA LEU A 435 11.35 -4.11 -10.97
C LEU A 435 11.83 -5.14 -9.95
N PHE A 436 10.99 -6.10 -9.56
CA PHE A 436 11.42 -7.17 -8.66
C PHE A 436 12.42 -8.12 -9.33
N ALA A 437 12.12 -8.51 -10.57
CA ALA A 437 12.94 -9.34 -11.44
C ALA A 437 12.56 -9.08 -12.91
N LEU A 438 13.48 -9.32 -13.85
CA LEU A 438 13.23 -9.17 -15.29
C LEU A 438 12.52 -10.39 -15.90
N ALA A 439 12.74 -11.55 -15.29
CA ALA A 439 12.03 -12.79 -15.54
C ALA A 439 11.80 -13.49 -14.20
N TYR A 440 10.56 -13.85 -13.91
CA TYR A 440 10.19 -14.58 -12.69
C TYR A 440 8.89 -15.35 -12.89
N HIS A 441 8.61 -16.25 -11.97
CA HIS A 441 7.33 -16.96 -11.93
C HIS A 441 6.44 -16.28 -10.90
N ARG A 442 5.19 -16.05 -11.28
CA ARG A 442 4.16 -15.58 -10.37
C ARG A 442 3.19 -16.71 -10.12
N THR A 443 3.15 -17.18 -8.88
CA THR A 443 2.07 -18.08 -8.45
C THR A 443 0.78 -17.27 -8.32
N VAL A 444 -0.17 -17.54 -9.21
CA VAL A 444 -1.51 -16.93 -9.17
C VAL A 444 -2.38 -17.70 -8.18
N LEU A 445 -3.51 -17.12 -7.76
CA LEU A 445 -4.40 -17.61 -6.69
C LEU A 445 -4.88 -19.05 -6.85
N ASP A 446 -4.81 -19.61 -8.07
CA ASP A 446 -5.20 -20.98 -8.37
C ASP A 446 -4.01 -21.96 -8.36
N GLY A 447 -2.86 -21.55 -7.79
CA GLY A 447 -1.62 -22.35 -7.77
C GLY A 447 -0.92 -22.46 -9.12
N GLN A 448 -1.43 -21.77 -10.16
CA GLN A 448 -0.81 -21.72 -11.48
C GLN A 448 0.43 -20.83 -11.44
N ASP A 449 1.57 -21.37 -11.85
CA ASP A 449 2.78 -20.61 -12.08
C ASP A 449 2.75 -20.05 -13.51
N LEU A 450 2.67 -18.72 -13.60
CA LEU A 450 2.74 -18.02 -14.88
C LEU A 450 4.11 -17.36 -15.03
N PRO A 451 4.88 -17.66 -16.10
CA PRO A 451 6.12 -16.96 -16.37
C PRO A 451 5.82 -15.51 -16.73
N GLU A 452 6.43 -14.58 -16.01
CA GLU A 452 6.39 -13.15 -16.28
C GLU A 452 7.76 -12.69 -16.79
N VAL A 453 7.74 -12.00 -17.93
CA VAL A 453 8.92 -11.40 -18.54
C VAL A 453 8.64 -9.93 -18.79
N ASN A 454 9.59 -9.07 -18.38
CA ASN A 454 9.51 -7.65 -18.64
C ASN A 454 9.64 -7.36 -20.16
N GLN A 455 8.57 -6.84 -20.76
CA GLN A 455 8.51 -6.60 -22.21
C GLN A 455 9.41 -5.43 -22.65
N LEU A 456 9.68 -4.46 -21.78
CA LEU A 456 10.64 -3.38 -22.08
C LEU A 456 12.04 -3.94 -22.26
N PHE A 457 12.44 -4.87 -21.41
CA PHE A 457 13.73 -5.54 -21.49
C PHE A 457 13.86 -6.34 -22.80
N VAL A 458 12.84 -7.13 -23.15
CA VAL A 458 12.81 -7.86 -24.44
C VAL A 458 12.94 -6.91 -25.63
N ARG A 459 12.23 -5.78 -25.61
CA ARG A 459 12.33 -4.75 -26.66
C ARG A 459 13.73 -4.15 -26.72
N ALA A 460 14.35 -3.87 -25.59
CA ALA A 460 15.71 -3.33 -25.51
C ALA A 460 16.75 -4.30 -26.07
N LEU A 461 16.69 -5.58 -25.70
CA LEU A 461 17.59 -6.62 -26.25
C LEU A 461 17.48 -6.75 -27.77
N ARG A 462 16.25 -6.74 -28.32
CA ARG A 462 16.04 -6.79 -29.77
C ARG A 462 16.62 -5.58 -30.50
N ARG A 463 16.54 -4.39 -29.91
CA ARG A 463 17.15 -3.16 -30.48
C ARG A 463 18.67 -3.24 -30.55
N GLU A 464 19.29 -3.91 -29.58
CA GLU A 464 20.74 -4.19 -29.54
C GLU A 464 21.16 -5.39 -30.41
N GLY A 465 20.22 -6.04 -31.11
CA GLY A 465 20.50 -7.22 -31.92
C GLY A 465 20.82 -8.49 -31.11
N LEU A 466 20.48 -8.50 -29.82
CA LEU A 466 20.65 -9.66 -28.94
C LEU A 466 19.44 -10.60 -29.02
N ASP A 467 19.69 -11.90 -28.83
CA ASP A 467 18.64 -12.91 -28.71
C ASP A 467 18.00 -12.86 -27.30
N PRO A 468 16.72 -12.43 -27.17
CA PRO A 468 16.07 -12.35 -25.88
C PRO A 468 15.95 -13.71 -25.18
N GLU A 469 15.76 -14.81 -25.92
CA GLU A 469 15.54 -16.11 -25.30
C GLU A 469 16.80 -16.61 -24.59
N ALA A 470 17.96 -16.45 -25.24
CA ALA A 470 19.26 -16.77 -24.66
C ALA A 470 19.54 -15.96 -23.38
N VAL A 471 19.31 -14.63 -23.42
CA VAL A 471 19.55 -13.74 -22.27
C VAL A 471 18.55 -14.02 -21.14
N LEU A 472 17.26 -14.24 -21.45
CA LEU A 472 16.22 -14.50 -20.45
C LEU A 472 16.52 -15.76 -19.63
N LYS A 473 17.03 -16.81 -20.29
CA LYS A 473 17.45 -18.04 -19.62
C LYS A 473 18.61 -17.82 -18.63
N ARG A 474 19.45 -16.79 -18.84
CA ARG A 474 20.55 -16.45 -17.93
C ARG A 474 20.06 -15.63 -16.74
N VAL A 475 19.07 -14.76 -16.94
CA VAL A 475 18.52 -13.94 -15.85
C VAL A 475 17.49 -14.70 -15.02
N GLU A 476 16.82 -15.75 -15.52
CA GLU A 476 15.77 -16.48 -14.79
C GLU A 476 16.20 -16.99 -13.40
N ALA A 477 17.46 -17.41 -13.25
CA ALA A 477 17.98 -17.90 -11.98
C ALA A 477 18.17 -16.80 -10.93
N THR A 478 18.47 -15.57 -11.35
CA THR A 478 18.83 -14.46 -10.44
C THR A 478 17.84 -13.31 -10.46
N GLY A 479 16.93 -13.28 -11.44
CA GLY A 479 16.07 -12.15 -11.78
C GLY A 479 16.81 -10.95 -12.40
N SER A 480 18.14 -10.93 -12.39
CA SER A 480 18.96 -9.74 -12.66
C SER A 480 19.81 -9.88 -13.92
N VAL A 481 20.00 -8.77 -14.64
CA VAL A 481 20.89 -8.67 -15.80
C VAL A 481 22.28 -8.12 -15.45
N ARG A 482 22.51 -7.62 -14.23
CA ARG A 482 23.75 -6.89 -13.86
C ARG A 482 25.03 -7.70 -14.13
N ASN A 483 24.98 -9.02 -13.97
CA ASN A 483 26.11 -9.94 -14.13
C ASN A 483 26.14 -10.69 -15.49
N VAL A 484 25.33 -10.29 -16.46
CA VAL A 484 25.26 -10.94 -17.78
C VAL A 484 26.17 -10.21 -18.78
N ALA A 485 27.42 -10.68 -18.93
CA ALA A 485 28.49 -9.97 -19.65
C ALA A 485 28.21 -9.68 -21.14
N GLU A 486 27.42 -10.53 -21.80
CA GLU A 486 26.99 -10.34 -23.20
C GLU A 486 26.00 -9.18 -23.40
N VAL A 487 25.38 -8.70 -22.31
CA VAL A 487 24.47 -7.54 -22.36
C VAL A 487 25.28 -6.25 -22.18
N PRO A 488 25.16 -5.27 -23.09
CA PRO A 488 25.83 -3.98 -22.98
C PRO A 488 25.62 -3.28 -21.64
N GLU A 489 26.63 -2.54 -21.19
CA GLU A 489 26.60 -1.88 -19.87
C GLU A 489 25.42 -0.92 -19.72
N HIS A 490 25.06 -0.16 -20.76
CA HIS A 490 23.94 0.79 -20.70
C HIS A 490 22.61 0.09 -20.46
N ILE A 491 22.38 -1.09 -21.06
CA ILE A 491 21.20 -1.92 -20.78
C ILE A 491 21.26 -2.47 -19.35
N ARG A 492 22.43 -2.96 -18.91
CA ARG A 492 22.57 -3.47 -17.54
C ARG A 492 22.31 -2.41 -16.47
N ARG A 493 22.70 -1.16 -16.73
CA ARG A 493 22.40 -0.02 -15.84
C ARG A 493 20.94 0.41 -15.90
N LEU A 494 20.29 0.33 -17.06
CA LEU A 494 18.90 0.78 -17.24
C LEU A 494 17.87 -0.18 -16.62
N PHE A 495 18.20 -1.47 -16.49
CA PHE A 495 17.30 -2.51 -15.99
C PHE A 495 17.75 -3.08 -14.62
N PRO A 496 17.97 -2.26 -13.57
CA PRO A 496 18.17 -2.81 -12.24
C PRO A 496 16.90 -3.48 -11.73
N VAL A 497 17.09 -4.54 -10.94
CA VAL A 497 16.02 -5.12 -10.14
C VAL A 497 16.20 -4.79 -8.67
N ALA A 498 15.17 -5.01 -7.85
CA ALA A 498 15.12 -4.59 -6.46
C ALA A 498 16.33 -5.07 -5.64
N LEU A 499 16.81 -6.30 -5.89
CA LEU A 499 17.96 -6.88 -5.19
C LEU A 499 19.32 -6.43 -5.74
N ASP A 500 19.37 -5.72 -6.86
CA ASP A 500 20.59 -5.08 -7.37
C ASP A 500 20.89 -3.76 -6.67
N LEU A 501 19.88 -3.12 -6.10
CA LEU A 501 19.97 -1.77 -5.57
C LEU A 501 20.63 -1.76 -4.19
N GLU A 502 21.53 -0.82 -3.96
CA GLU A 502 21.97 -0.55 -2.59
C GLU A 502 20.77 -0.05 -1.75
N PRO A 503 20.69 -0.44 -0.45
CA PRO A 503 19.54 -0.09 0.39
C PRO A 503 19.25 1.42 0.44
N ALA A 504 20.29 2.25 0.41
CA ALA A 504 20.17 3.70 0.44
C ALA A 504 19.40 4.27 -0.76
N TRP A 505 19.49 3.67 -1.95
CA TRP A 505 18.72 4.11 -3.12
C TRP A 505 17.22 3.91 -2.94
N HIS A 506 16.81 2.81 -2.31
CA HIS A 506 15.40 2.61 -1.98
C HIS A 506 14.88 3.68 -1.02
N VAL A 507 15.62 4.00 0.03
CA VAL A 507 15.22 5.00 1.04
C VAL A 507 15.20 6.40 0.44
N ARG A 508 16.23 6.77 -0.34
CA ARG A 508 16.29 8.06 -1.02
C ARG A 508 15.14 8.25 -2.01
N MET A 509 14.79 7.22 -2.76
CA MET A 509 13.64 7.26 -3.66
C MET A 509 12.33 7.43 -2.89
N GLN A 510 12.16 6.71 -1.77
CA GLN A 510 11.01 6.91 -0.89
C GLN A 510 10.92 8.36 -0.40
N ALA A 511 12.04 8.92 0.08
CA ALA A 511 12.10 10.29 0.58
C ALA A 511 11.78 11.33 -0.51
N ALA A 512 12.25 11.11 -1.74
CA ALA A 512 11.95 11.96 -2.90
C ALA A 512 10.44 12.09 -3.14
N PHE A 513 9.71 10.97 -3.11
CA PHE A 513 8.24 11.00 -3.19
C PHE A 513 7.59 11.57 -1.92
N GLN A 514 8.11 11.22 -0.73
CA GLN A 514 7.51 11.62 0.55
C GLN A 514 7.50 13.14 0.76
N ARG A 515 8.53 13.86 0.29
CA ARG A 515 8.63 15.33 0.35
C ARG A 515 7.40 16.05 -0.24
N HIS A 516 6.79 15.45 -1.26
CA HIS A 516 5.65 16.02 -1.97
C HIS A 516 4.36 15.19 -1.77
N THR A 517 4.29 14.38 -0.71
CA THR A 517 3.12 13.55 -0.39
C THR A 517 2.48 13.96 0.94
N ASP A 518 1.19 14.30 0.92
CA ASP A 518 0.42 14.71 2.10
C ASP A 518 0.28 13.57 3.12
N ASN A 519 -0.12 12.38 2.64
CA ASN A 519 -0.19 11.15 3.44
C ASN A 519 1.22 10.50 3.51
N ALA A 520 1.35 9.18 3.36
CA ALA A 520 2.64 8.49 3.38
C ALA A 520 2.93 7.71 2.08
N VAL A 521 4.10 7.10 2.03
CA VAL A 521 4.60 6.32 0.89
C VAL A 521 4.77 4.87 1.33
N SER A 522 4.07 3.94 0.66
CA SER A 522 4.38 2.51 0.79
C SER A 522 5.58 2.17 -0.09
N LYS A 523 6.66 1.76 0.56
CA LYS A 523 7.89 1.32 -0.11
C LYS A 523 8.54 0.20 0.68
N THR A 524 8.93 -0.86 -0.01
CA THR A 524 9.75 -1.92 0.56
C THR A 524 11.23 -1.66 0.27
N VAL A 525 12.07 -1.64 1.30
CA VAL A 525 13.52 -1.71 1.12
C VAL A 525 13.90 -3.18 1.05
N ASN A 526 14.12 -3.67 -0.18
CA ASN A 526 14.48 -5.05 -0.40
C ASN A 526 15.97 -5.23 -0.10
N LEU A 527 16.30 -6.24 0.70
CA LEU A 527 17.68 -6.56 1.07
C LEU A 527 18.03 -7.95 0.53
N PRO A 528 19.25 -8.17 0.03
CA PRO A 528 19.71 -9.49 -0.36
C PRO A 528 19.77 -10.43 0.85
N SER A 529 19.72 -11.74 0.63
CA SER A 529 19.67 -12.75 1.70
C SER A 529 20.87 -12.70 2.65
N ASN A 530 22.03 -12.24 2.15
CA ASN A 530 23.27 -12.06 2.89
C ASN A 530 23.41 -10.69 3.59
N ALA A 531 22.42 -9.80 3.48
CA ALA A 531 22.45 -8.51 4.18
C ALA A 531 22.59 -8.71 5.69
N SER A 532 23.32 -7.82 6.36
CA SER A 532 23.51 -7.83 7.81
C SER A 532 22.41 -7.06 8.55
N VAL A 533 22.36 -7.20 9.88
CA VAL A 533 21.50 -6.36 10.73
C VAL A 533 21.91 -4.87 10.63
N GLU A 534 23.21 -4.59 10.42
CA GLU A 534 23.70 -3.22 10.18
C GLU A 534 23.02 -2.56 8.99
N ALA A 535 22.77 -3.30 7.90
CA ALA A 535 22.05 -2.77 6.76
C ALA A 535 20.61 -2.32 7.13
N VAL A 536 19.96 -3.02 8.06
CA VAL A 536 18.63 -2.63 8.58
C VAL A 536 18.73 -1.37 9.45
N ARG A 537 19.73 -1.28 10.33
CA ARG A 537 19.99 -0.09 11.15
C ARG A 537 20.15 1.15 10.29
N GLU A 538 21.00 1.06 9.27
CA GLU A 538 21.29 2.18 8.36
C GLU A 538 20.06 2.58 7.54
N VAL A 539 19.24 1.63 7.11
CA VAL A 539 17.98 1.93 6.43
C VAL A 539 17.02 2.70 7.34
N PHE A 540 16.85 2.23 8.58
CA PHE A 540 15.96 2.90 9.53
C PHE A 540 16.46 4.30 9.92
N ARG A 541 17.77 4.44 10.20
CA ARG A 541 18.41 5.73 10.50
C ARG A 541 18.26 6.70 9.33
N LEU A 542 18.59 6.28 8.12
CA LEU A 542 18.49 7.12 6.93
C LEU A 542 17.04 7.52 6.63
N ALA A 543 16.06 6.64 6.85
CA ALA A 543 14.65 6.96 6.66
C ALA A 543 14.18 8.06 7.64
N TYR A 544 14.62 7.99 8.91
CA TYR A 544 14.36 9.03 9.89
C TYR A 544 14.99 10.37 9.47
N GLU A 545 16.28 10.36 9.13
CA GLU A 545 17.03 11.56 8.73
C GLU A 545 16.45 12.26 7.50
N LEU A 546 15.87 11.49 6.57
CA LEU A 546 15.27 12.02 5.35
C LEU A 546 13.79 12.42 5.51
N GLY A 547 13.23 12.34 6.72
CA GLY A 547 11.84 12.74 6.99
C GLY A 547 10.80 11.80 6.38
N CYS A 548 11.12 10.51 6.25
CA CYS A 548 10.11 9.51 5.90
C CYS A 548 9.08 9.39 7.02
N LYS A 549 7.81 9.12 6.69
CA LYS A 549 6.75 8.92 7.70
C LYS A 549 6.71 7.50 8.26
N GLY A 550 7.26 6.53 7.54
CA GLY A 550 7.45 5.16 7.98
C GLY A 550 8.44 4.43 7.09
N ILE A 551 8.83 3.21 7.45
CA ILE A 551 9.80 2.42 6.68
C ILE A 551 9.57 0.91 6.89
N THR A 552 9.74 0.14 5.82
CA THR A 552 9.63 -1.32 5.81
C THR A 552 10.86 -1.92 5.14
N VAL A 553 11.46 -2.92 5.79
CA VAL A 553 12.56 -3.71 5.24
C VAL A 553 12.10 -5.12 4.94
N PHE A 554 12.57 -5.71 3.85
CA PHE A 554 12.34 -7.11 3.55
C PHE A 554 13.62 -7.76 3.06
N ARG A 555 14.21 -8.61 3.90
CA ARG A 555 15.36 -9.42 3.53
C ARG A 555 14.92 -10.67 2.79
N TYR A 556 15.40 -10.85 1.56
CA TYR A 556 15.07 -11.99 0.73
C TYR A 556 15.32 -13.32 1.48
N GLY A 557 14.28 -14.16 1.57
CA GLY A 557 14.35 -15.45 2.26
C GLY A 557 13.98 -15.43 3.75
N CYS A 558 13.70 -14.27 4.35
CA CYS A 558 13.46 -14.18 5.80
C CYS A 558 12.17 -14.90 6.26
N ARG A 559 11.18 -15.09 5.37
CA ARG A 559 9.87 -15.72 5.66
C ARG A 559 9.64 -17.13 5.11
N GLY A 560 10.62 -17.75 4.44
CA GLY A 560 10.42 -19.05 3.78
C GLY A 560 9.64 -18.88 2.47
N GLU A 561 8.32 -19.05 2.49
CA GLU A 561 7.44 -18.86 1.32
C GLU A 561 7.26 -17.37 0.98
N GLN A 562 7.32 -17.04 -0.32
CA GLN A 562 7.18 -15.67 -0.81
C GLN A 562 6.25 -15.60 -2.03
N VAL A 563 5.58 -14.46 -2.22
CA VAL A 563 4.68 -14.23 -3.37
C VAL A 563 5.46 -14.12 -4.68
N LEU A 564 6.69 -13.62 -4.62
CA LEU A 564 7.59 -13.50 -5.75
C LEU A 564 8.84 -14.33 -5.44
N GLU A 565 9.12 -15.33 -6.29
CA GLU A 565 10.24 -16.24 -6.11
C GLU A 565 11.15 -16.23 -7.35
N LEU A 566 12.46 -16.29 -7.11
CA LEU A 566 13.47 -16.48 -8.16
C LEU A 566 13.68 -17.98 -8.42
N GLY A 567 13.73 -18.39 -9.69
CA GLY A 567 14.36 -19.67 -10.09
C GLY A 567 13.66 -21.01 -9.75
N ARG A 568 12.33 -21.10 -9.64
CA ARG A 568 11.67 -22.43 -9.65
C ARG A 568 11.78 -23.07 -11.05
N VAL A 569 12.49 -24.19 -11.16
CA VAL A 569 12.70 -24.95 -12.40
C VAL A 569 11.53 -25.92 -12.62
N PRO A 570 10.78 -25.77 -13.74
CA PRO A 570 10.79 -26.83 -14.75
C PRO A 570 11.01 -26.28 -16.17
N SER A 571 11.57 -27.13 -17.03
CA SER A 571 11.99 -26.85 -18.42
C SER A 571 10.97 -26.04 -19.24
N PHE A 572 11.44 -24.97 -19.89
CA PHE A 572 10.80 -24.44 -21.10
C PHE A 572 10.71 -25.57 -22.13
N VAL A 573 9.54 -26.20 -22.26
CA VAL A 573 9.23 -27.07 -23.39
C VAL A 573 8.53 -26.20 -24.42
N ALA A 574 9.21 -25.98 -25.54
CA ALA A 574 8.62 -25.35 -26.71
C ALA A 574 7.48 -26.23 -27.24
N GLY A 575 6.25 -25.70 -27.20
CA GLY A 575 5.09 -26.27 -27.90
C GLY A 575 4.07 -26.93 -26.98
N GLU A 576 3.07 -26.16 -26.54
CA GLU A 576 1.64 -26.42 -26.71
C GLU A 576 0.84 -25.41 -25.88
N ARG A 577 -0.05 -24.66 -26.55
CA ARG A 577 -1.05 -23.82 -25.89
C ARG A 577 -2.09 -24.75 -25.26
N ALA A 578 -2.00 -24.99 -23.95
CA ALA A 578 -3.04 -25.73 -23.24
C ALA A 578 -4.17 -24.78 -22.80
N VAL A 579 -5.26 -24.81 -23.55
CA VAL A 579 -6.60 -24.47 -23.07
C VAL A 579 -7.09 -25.66 -22.24
N ALA A 580 -7.53 -25.46 -21.00
CA ALA A 580 -8.35 -26.45 -20.31
C ALA A 580 -9.27 -25.80 -19.26
N HIS A 581 -10.51 -26.27 -19.29
CA HIS A 581 -11.66 -25.83 -18.52
C HIS A 581 -11.62 -26.31 -17.06
N ALA A 582 -12.46 -25.65 -16.25
CA ALA A 582 -12.80 -25.97 -14.87
C ALA A 582 -13.08 -27.45 -14.66
N GLU A 583 -12.59 -28.00 -13.54
CA GLU A 583 -13.42 -28.66 -12.54
C GLU A 583 -12.61 -29.11 -11.31
N PHE A 584 -13.21 -28.82 -10.15
CA PHE A 584 -13.22 -29.62 -8.93
C PHE A 584 -12.24 -29.37 -7.77
N THR A 585 -12.87 -29.60 -6.62
CA THR A 585 -12.61 -29.26 -5.23
C THR A 585 -11.62 -30.21 -4.56
N GLY A 586 -10.74 -29.69 -3.71
CA GLY A 586 -9.83 -30.48 -2.87
C GLY A 586 -10.20 -30.42 -1.39
N GLU A 587 -10.83 -31.48 -0.91
CA GLU A 587 -11.03 -31.78 0.51
C GLU A 587 -9.69 -31.97 1.24
N CYS A 588 -9.66 -31.55 2.51
CA CYS A 588 -8.56 -31.75 3.44
C CYS A 588 -8.54 -33.20 3.95
N ARG A 589 -7.44 -33.93 3.71
CA ARG A 589 -7.16 -35.22 4.35
C ARG A 589 -6.38 -35.03 5.65
N ILE A 590 -7.08 -34.93 6.77
CA ILE A 590 -6.55 -35.32 8.09
C ILE A 590 -7.68 -35.95 8.89
N CYS A 591 -7.86 -37.27 8.75
CA CYS A 591 -8.49 -38.17 9.72
C CYS A 591 -8.18 -39.61 9.27
N SER A 592 -7.18 -40.23 9.88
CA SER A 592 -6.93 -41.67 9.79
C SER A 592 -6.55 -42.18 11.17
N THR A 593 -7.57 -42.28 12.03
CA THR A 593 -7.91 -43.44 12.89
C THR A 593 -9.28 -43.20 13.47
#